data_AF-A0A3Q7RPN5-F1
#
_entry.id   AF-A0A3Q7RPN5-F1
#
_cell.length_a   1.000
_cell.length_b   1.000
_cell.length_c   1.000
_cell.angle_alpha   90.00
_cell.angle_beta   90.00
_cell.angle_gamma   90.00
#
_symmetry.space_group_name_H-M   'P 1'
#
loop_
_entity.id
_entity.type
_entity.pdbx_description
1 polymer ?
#
loop_
_entity_poly.entity_id
_entity_poly.type
_entity_poly.pdbx_seq_one_letter_code
_entity_poly.pdbx_strand_id
1 'polypeptide(L)'
;MAQDQPLLAVREALRGCFPAVQEQQRRWRGALGDCRPLLAALGSLAEQLQAAQNARLDDAPPLRAFPGLRERLRRKQLGAGDDVLDKLGETLATLLKVRDVVSRHVEQVFEVYEQHADAIGIDAVQRASAVSPSVADMLEWLQDIERHYRNAYLKRKYLLASIQWGDLANIQALPKAWDQISEDEHQSLVQGAGFHLFLHVCCVCVCVCVCVCVCVSLLWKHYRDALAVRLCFL
;
A
#
# COMPACT_ATOMS: atom_id res chain seq x y z
N MET A 1 -23.65 35.57 1.78
CA MET A 1 -23.31 34.35 2.55
C MET A 1 -23.52 33.03 1.77
N ALA A 2 -23.75 33.05 0.44
CA ALA A 2 -23.97 31.83 -0.36
C ALA A 2 -22.73 31.33 -1.14
N GLN A 3 -21.66 32.12 -1.23
CA GLN A 3 -20.49 31.81 -2.09
C GLN A 3 -19.55 30.72 -1.55
N ASP A 4 -19.57 30.43 -0.24
CA ASP A 4 -18.68 29.40 0.36
C ASP A 4 -19.33 28.01 0.48
N GLN A 5 -20.63 27.90 0.20
CA GLN A 5 -21.38 26.66 0.38
C GLN A 5 -20.88 25.49 -0.51
N PRO A 6 -20.49 25.71 -1.78
CA PRO A 6 -19.92 24.65 -2.63
C PRO A 6 -18.55 24.16 -2.13
N LEU A 7 -17.67 25.07 -1.72
CA LEU A 7 -16.35 24.72 -1.18
C LEU A 7 -16.44 24.02 0.18
N LEU A 8 -17.41 24.40 1.01
CA LEU A 8 -17.69 23.74 2.29
C LEU A 8 -18.11 22.29 2.08
N ALA A 9 -19.00 22.01 1.12
CA ALA A 9 -19.45 20.66 0.81
C ALA A 9 -18.29 19.72 0.44
N VAL A 10 -17.37 20.19 -0.41
CA VAL A 10 -16.16 19.41 -0.77
C VAL A 10 -15.27 19.16 0.45
N ARG A 11 -15.07 20.18 1.31
CA ARG A 11 -14.28 20.04 2.54
C ARG A 11 -14.90 19.07 3.54
N GLU A 12 -16.23 19.02 3.63
CA GLU A 12 -16.94 18.06 4.47
C GLU A 12 -16.83 16.64 3.94
N ALA A 13 -16.96 16.44 2.62
CA ALA A 13 -16.72 15.15 1.97
C ALA A 13 -15.29 14.64 2.22
N LEU A 14 -14.29 15.51 2.03
CA LEU A 14 -12.88 15.21 2.34
C LEU A 14 -12.67 14.84 3.81
N ARG A 15 -13.27 15.59 4.74
CA ARG A 15 -13.18 15.33 6.18
C ARG A 15 -13.80 13.98 6.55
N GLY A 16 -14.90 13.60 5.90
CA GLY A 16 -15.54 12.29 6.10
C GLY A 16 -14.74 11.12 5.51
N CYS A 17 -14.05 11.34 4.39
CA CYS A 17 -13.26 10.31 3.71
C CYS A 17 -12.01 9.89 4.51
N PHE A 18 -11.33 10.85 5.15
CA PHE A 18 -10.04 10.58 5.79
C PHE A 18 -10.07 9.50 6.89
N PRO A 19 -11.00 9.52 7.86
CA PRO A 19 -11.12 8.44 8.86
C PRO A 19 -11.40 7.08 8.23
N ALA A 20 -12.19 7.03 7.15
CA ALA A 20 -12.51 5.79 6.45
C ALA A 20 -11.27 5.18 5.78
N VAL A 21 -10.46 6.00 5.11
CA VAL A 21 -9.17 5.61 4.53
C VAL A 21 -8.19 5.16 5.62
N GLN A 22 -8.14 5.85 6.77
CA GLN A 22 -7.28 5.47 7.89
C GLN A 22 -7.63 4.10 8.46
N GLU A 23 -8.92 3.79 8.59
CA GLU A 23 -9.39 2.48 9.02
C GLU A 23 -9.01 1.40 7.98
N GLN A 24 -9.17 1.69 6.69
CA GLN A 24 -8.74 0.77 5.63
C GLN A 24 -7.23 0.52 5.65
N GLN A 25 -6.41 1.53 5.97
CA GLN A 25 -4.96 1.35 6.12
C GLN A 25 -4.60 0.39 7.26
N ARG A 26 -5.36 0.37 8.36
CA ARG A 26 -5.14 -0.58 9.45
C ARG A 26 -5.45 -2.00 9.00
N ARG A 27 -6.58 -2.20 8.31
CA ARG A 27 -6.97 -3.50 7.75
C ARG A 27 -5.98 -4.02 6.73
N TRP A 28 -5.51 -3.13 5.84
CA TRP A 28 -4.46 -3.44 4.88
C TRP A 28 -3.20 -3.96 5.57
N ARG A 29 -2.70 -3.23 6.57
CA ARG A 29 -1.50 -3.66 7.33
C ARG A 29 -1.71 -4.96 8.08
N GLY A 30 -2.88 -5.18 8.66
CA GLY A 30 -3.24 -6.45 9.29
C GLY A 30 -3.16 -7.61 8.31
N ALA A 31 -3.85 -7.50 7.18
CA ALA A 31 -3.83 -8.52 6.12
C ALA A 31 -2.41 -8.77 5.56
N LEU A 32 -1.60 -7.72 5.38
CA LEU A 32 -0.18 -7.90 5.00
C LEU A 32 0.61 -8.65 6.08
N GLY A 33 0.32 -8.41 7.36
CA GLY A 33 0.88 -9.16 8.49
C GLY A 33 0.51 -10.64 8.43
N ASP A 34 -0.74 -10.96 8.09
CA ASP A 34 -1.23 -12.33 7.96
C ASP A 34 -0.62 -13.07 6.75
N CYS A 35 -0.25 -12.36 5.68
CA CYS A 35 0.44 -12.94 4.54
C CYS A 35 1.86 -13.43 4.87
N ARG A 36 2.59 -12.73 5.76
CA ARG A 36 4.01 -13.05 6.04
C ARG A 36 4.25 -14.50 6.50
N PRO A 37 3.56 -15.04 7.52
CA PRO A 37 3.76 -16.42 7.93
C PRO A 37 3.35 -17.43 6.82
N LEU A 38 2.36 -17.09 6.00
CA LEU A 38 1.94 -17.95 4.88
C LEU A 38 3.01 -18.01 3.77
N LEU A 39 3.59 -16.87 3.42
CA LEU A 39 4.69 -16.79 2.45
C LEU A 39 5.93 -17.54 2.95
N ALA A 40 6.25 -17.40 4.24
CA ALA A 40 7.33 -18.17 4.86
C ALA A 40 7.06 -19.68 4.79
N ALA A 41 5.81 -20.11 5.06
CA ALA A 41 5.42 -21.51 4.94
C ALA A 41 5.59 -22.06 3.51
N LEU A 42 5.22 -21.28 2.47
CA LEU A 42 5.47 -21.66 1.08
C LEU A 42 6.97 -21.81 0.77
N GLY A 43 7.79 -20.86 1.22
CA GLY A 43 9.26 -20.94 1.07
C GLY A 43 9.82 -22.21 1.72
N SER A 44 9.41 -22.50 2.96
CA SER A 44 9.81 -23.72 3.65
C SER A 44 9.33 -24.99 2.95
N LEU A 45 8.10 -25.02 2.41
CA LEU A 45 7.61 -26.17 1.63
C LEU A 45 8.42 -26.39 0.36
N ALA A 46 8.81 -25.32 -0.33
CA ALA A 46 9.68 -25.41 -1.50
C ALA A 46 11.08 -25.95 -1.15
N GLU A 47 11.68 -25.51 -0.04
CA GLU A 47 12.93 -26.09 0.47
C GLU A 47 12.79 -27.59 0.79
N GLN A 48 11.70 -27.99 1.45
CA GLN A 48 11.44 -29.38 1.77
C GLN A 48 11.24 -30.24 0.51
N LEU A 49 10.55 -29.72 -0.50
CA LEU A 49 10.40 -30.39 -1.80
C LEU A 49 11.76 -30.57 -2.48
N GLN A 50 12.60 -29.53 -2.48
CA GLN A 50 13.95 -29.60 -3.04
C GLN A 50 14.82 -30.63 -2.30
N ALA A 51 14.79 -30.62 -0.96
CA ALA A 51 15.53 -31.57 -0.14
C ALA A 51 15.07 -33.01 -0.37
N ALA A 52 13.75 -33.24 -0.47
CA ALA A 52 13.18 -34.55 -0.77
C ALA A 52 13.55 -35.06 -2.18
N GLN A 53 13.65 -34.15 -3.17
CA GLN A 53 14.13 -34.49 -4.51
C GLN A 53 15.60 -34.94 -4.49
N ASN A 54 16.44 -34.19 -3.78
CA ASN A 54 17.88 -34.45 -3.69
C ASN A 54 18.21 -35.67 -2.80
N ALA A 55 17.32 -36.02 -1.87
CA ALA A 55 17.49 -37.16 -0.99
C ALA A 55 17.42 -38.48 -1.76
N ARG A 56 18.34 -39.39 -1.43
CA ARG A 56 18.35 -40.78 -1.92
C ARG A 56 17.40 -41.65 -1.09
N LEU A 57 16.12 -41.29 -1.05
CA LEU A 57 15.11 -41.95 -0.22
C LEU A 57 14.96 -43.44 -0.54
N ASP A 58 15.18 -43.81 -1.80
CA ASP A 58 15.06 -45.18 -2.30
C ASP A 58 16.28 -46.05 -1.92
N ASP A 59 17.43 -45.43 -1.64
CA ASP A 59 18.67 -46.14 -1.29
C ASP A 59 18.78 -46.45 0.22
N ALA A 60 18.04 -45.72 1.06
CA ALA A 60 18.10 -45.84 2.51
C ALA A 60 17.41 -47.13 3.00
N PRO A 61 18.14 -48.09 3.62
CA PRO A 61 17.57 -49.38 4.03
C PRO A 61 16.29 -49.31 4.90
N PRO A 62 16.15 -48.38 5.86
CA PRO A 62 14.92 -48.26 6.67
C PRO A 62 13.71 -47.80 5.87
N LEU A 63 13.91 -47.06 4.76
CA LEU A 63 12.83 -46.47 3.97
C LEU A 63 12.31 -47.41 2.88
N ARG A 64 13.04 -48.51 2.59
CA ARG A 64 12.62 -49.52 1.60
C ARG A 64 11.31 -50.21 1.92
N ALA A 65 10.92 -50.26 3.20
CA ALA A 65 9.62 -50.77 3.64
C ALA A 65 8.43 -49.91 3.17
N PHE A 66 8.68 -48.71 2.63
CA PHE A 66 7.67 -47.74 2.20
C PHE A 66 7.72 -47.51 0.69
N PRO A 67 7.13 -48.41 -0.13
CA PRO A 67 7.12 -48.23 -1.58
C PRO A 67 6.40 -46.94 -1.98
N GLY A 68 6.96 -46.23 -2.97
CA GLY A 68 6.40 -44.98 -3.46
C GLY A 68 6.43 -43.83 -2.45
N LEU A 69 7.25 -43.91 -1.39
CA LEU A 69 7.38 -42.86 -0.36
C LEU A 69 7.63 -41.48 -0.96
N ARG A 70 8.54 -41.38 -1.94
CA ARG A 70 8.88 -40.13 -2.63
C ARG A 70 7.64 -39.47 -3.25
N GLU A 71 6.85 -40.22 -4.01
CA GLU A 71 5.66 -39.70 -4.67
C GLU A 71 4.55 -39.36 -3.67
N ARG A 72 4.37 -40.18 -2.63
CA ARG A 72 3.43 -39.90 -1.55
C ARG A 72 3.80 -38.63 -0.77
N LEU A 73 5.10 -38.44 -0.48
CA LEU A 73 5.62 -37.25 0.17
C LEU A 73 5.41 -36.01 -0.70
N ARG A 74 5.77 -36.09 -1.99
CA ARG A 74 5.55 -35.02 -2.96
C ARG A 74 4.08 -34.60 -3.00
N ARG A 75 3.16 -35.54 -3.17
CA ARG A 75 1.71 -35.24 -3.19
C ARG A 75 1.23 -34.58 -1.90
N LYS A 76 1.72 -35.05 -0.75
CA LYS A 76 1.37 -34.45 0.55
C LYS A 76 1.89 -33.03 0.70
N GLN A 77 3.12 -32.77 0.24
CA GLN A 77 3.72 -31.42 0.27
C GLN A 77 3.02 -30.46 -0.69
N LEU A 78 2.67 -30.92 -1.89
CA LEU A 78 1.89 -30.12 -2.85
C LEU A 78 0.50 -29.78 -2.28
N GLY A 79 -0.21 -30.75 -1.70
CA GLY A 79 -1.50 -30.48 -1.05
C GLY A 79 -1.39 -29.49 0.11
N ALA A 80 -0.37 -29.60 0.95
CA ALA A 80 -0.11 -28.60 2.00
C ALA A 80 0.22 -27.21 1.43
N GLY A 81 0.85 -27.18 0.26
CA GLY A 81 1.11 -25.96 -0.50
C GLY A 81 -0.17 -25.31 -1.03
N ASP A 82 -1.07 -26.11 -1.60
CA ASP A 82 -2.39 -25.67 -2.07
C ASP A 82 -3.22 -25.09 -0.91
N ASP A 83 -3.21 -25.74 0.26
CA ASP A 83 -3.88 -25.22 1.47
C ASP A 83 -3.35 -23.84 1.90
N VAL A 84 -2.04 -23.58 1.71
CA VAL A 84 -1.44 -22.28 2.02
C VAL A 84 -1.78 -21.24 0.95
N LEU A 85 -1.85 -21.63 -0.31
CA LEU A 85 -2.26 -20.76 -1.42
C LEU A 85 -3.72 -20.33 -1.29
N ASP A 86 -4.60 -21.24 -0.85
CA ASP A 86 -6.01 -20.91 -0.57
C ASP A 86 -6.13 -19.82 0.51
N LYS A 87 -5.38 -19.97 1.62
CA LYS A 87 -5.32 -18.96 2.70
C LYS A 87 -4.75 -17.63 2.20
N LEU A 88 -3.72 -17.66 1.37
CA LEU A 88 -3.20 -16.43 0.73
C LEU A 88 -4.25 -15.79 -0.19
N GLY A 89 -5.07 -16.59 -0.86
CA GLY A 89 -6.21 -16.15 -1.66
C GLY A 89 -7.26 -15.42 -0.81
N GLU A 90 -7.60 -15.95 0.37
CA GLU A 90 -8.51 -15.30 1.32
C GLU A 90 -7.97 -13.94 1.80
N THR A 91 -6.68 -13.89 2.14
CA THR A 91 -6.04 -12.63 2.55
C THR A 91 -5.95 -11.63 1.39
N LEU A 92 -5.68 -12.10 0.17
CA LEU A 92 -5.76 -11.27 -1.04
C LEU A 92 -7.17 -10.71 -1.27
N ALA A 93 -8.22 -11.47 -1.00
CA ALA A 93 -9.60 -10.98 -1.09
C ALA A 93 -9.88 -9.87 -0.07
N THR A 94 -9.25 -9.93 1.11
CA THR A 94 -9.30 -8.84 2.09
C THR A 94 -8.59 -7.58 1.58
N LEU A 95 -7.41 -7.71 0.97
CA LEU A 95 -6.68 -6.58 0.36
C LEU A 95 -7.48 -5.96 -0.80
N LEU A 96 -8.11 -6.81 -1.63
CA LEU A 96 -9.02 -6.39 -2.70
C LEU A 96 -10.17 -5.53 -2.15
N LYS A 97 -10.81 -5.99 -1.08
CA LYS A 97 -11.91 -5.26 -0.43
C LYS A 97 -11.46 -3.90 0.10
N VAL A 98 -10.26 -3.82 0.69
CA VAL A 98 -9.69 -2.53 1.13
C VAL A 98 -9.55 -1.59 -0.06
N ARG A 99 -8.90 -2.03 -1.15
CA ARG A 99 -8.77 -1.24 -2.38
C ARG A 99 -10.13 -0.72 -2.85
N ASP A 100 -11.14 -1.58 -2.93
CA ASP A 100 -12.48 -1.22 -3.42
C ASP A 100 -13.23 -0.26 -2.51
N VAL A 101 -13.03 -0.35 -1.19
CA VAL A 101 -13.59 0.61 -0.24
C VAL A 101 -12.93 1.97 -0.42
N VAL A 102 -11.60 2.00 -0.58
CA VAL A 102 -10.87 3.26 -0.78
C VAL A 102 -11.28 3.91 -2.11
N SER A 103 -11.28 3.19 -3.23
CA SER A 103 -11.70 3.71 -4.53
C SER A 103 -13.10 4.33 -4.45
N ARG A 104 -14.08 3.66 -3.84
CA ARG A 104 -15.43 4.21 -3.68
C ARG A 104 -15.47 5.50 -2.85
N HIS A 105 -14.66 5.61 -1.80
CA HIS A 105 -14.58 6.85 -1.02
C HIS A 105 -13.93 7.98 -1.79
N VAL A 106 -12.91 7.68 -2.62
CA VAL A 106 -12.30 8.66 -3.52
C VAL A 106 -13.33 9.12 -4.56
N GLU A 107 -13.97 8.19 -5.25
CA GLU A 107 -15.05 8.46 -6.23
C GLU A 107 -16.13 9.39 -5.65
N GLN A 108 -16.65 9.09 -4.45
CA GLN A 108 -17.66 9.93 -3.79
C GLN A 108 -17.20 11.37 -3.53
N VAL A 109 -15.94 11.57 -3.15
CA VAL A 109 -15.40 12.92 -2.94
C VAL A 109 -15.26 13.66 -4.28
N PHE A 110 -14.81 12.96 -5.33
CA PHE A 110 -14.68 13.52 -6.66
C PHE A 110 -16.04 13.86 -7.28
N GLU A 111 -17.08 13.05 -7.06
CA GLU A 111 -18.45 13.37 -7.47
C GLU A 111 -18.95 14.67 -6.83
N VAL A 112 -18.71 14.88 -5.52
CA VAL A 112 -19.09 16.12 -4.83
C VAL A 112 -18.28 17.32 -5.37
N TYR A 113 -17.00 17.11 -5.67
CA TYR A 113 -16.17 18.16 -6.28
C TYR A 113 -16.67 18.53 -7.68
N GLU A 114 -16.93 17.55 -8.54
CA GLU A 114 -17.40 17.74 -9.91
C GLU A 114 -18.76 18.46 -9.96
N GLN A 115 -19.68 18.13 -9.05
CA GLN A 115 -20.97 18.82 -8.90
C GLN A 115 -20.84 20.31 -8.58
N HIS A 116 -19.70 20.72 -8.02
CA HIS A 116 -19.45 22.08 -7.57
C HIS A 116 -18.32 22.78 -8.33
N ALA A 117 -17.67 22.11 -9.29
CA ALA A 117 -16.45 22.58 -9.94
C ALA A 117 -16.66 23.94 -10.64
N ASP A 118 -17.77 24.12 -11.35
CA ASP A 118 -18.08 25.38 -12.05
C ASP A 118 -18.32 26.57 -11.09
N ALA A 119 -18.76 26.27 -9.87
CA ALA A 119 -19.02 27.28 -8.84
C ALA A 119 -17.76 27.58 -7.99
N ILE A 120 -16.82 26.64 -7.91
CA ILE A 120 -15.59 26.79 -7.13
C ILE A 120 -14.48 27.28 -8.07
N GLY A 121 -14.13 28.56 -7.97
CA GLY A 121 -12.98 29.09 -8.70
C GLY A 121 -11.66 28.40 -8.33
N ILE A 122 -10.74 28.28 -9.30
CA ILE A 122 -9.43 27.62 -9.14
C ILE A 122 -8.64 28.19 -7.95
N ASP A 123 -8.66 29.52 -7.78
CA ASP A 123 -7.99 30.20 -6.66
C ASP A 123 -8.51 29.76 -5.29
N ALA A 124 -9.78 29.37 -5.20
CA ALA A 124 -10.38 28.90 -3.95
C ALA A 124 -9.95 27.46 -3.62
N VAL A 125 -9.77 26.61 -4.64
CA VAL A 125 -9.31 25.22 -4.49
C VAL A 125 -7.85 25.18 -4.04
N GLN A 126 -7.01 26.07 -4.56
CA GLN A 126 -5.57 26.16 -4.26
C GLN A 126 -5.26 26.89 -2.95
N ARG A 127 -6.24 27.54 -2.32
CA ARG A 127 -6.03 28.33 -1.11
C ARG A 127 -5.84 27.42 0.11
N ALA A 128 -4.58 27.24 0.51
CA ALA A 128 -4.23 26.68 1.81
C ALA A 128 -4.48 27.68 2.95
N SER A 129 -4.58 27.17 4.18
CA SER A 129 -4.63 27.97 5.40
C SER A 129 -3.51 27.59 6.35
N ALA A 130 -3.33 28.35 7.43
CA ALA A 130 -2.36 28.00 8.47
C ALA A 130 -2.66 26.66 9.17
N VAL A 131 -3.90 26.17 9.08
CA VAL A 131 -4.38 24.98 9.81
C VAL A 131 -4.89 23.87 8.89
N SER A 132 -4.90 24.07 7.58
CA SER A 132 -5.38 23.07 6.61
C SER A 132 -4.66 23.18 5.26
N PRO A 133 -4.39 22.05 4.58
CA PRO A 133 -4.02 22.05 3.17
C PRO A 133 -5.04 22.77 2.28
N SER A 134 -4.65 23.02 1.04
CA SER A 134 -5.61 23.37 -0.01
C SER A 134 -6.50 22.18 -0.36
N VAL A 135 -7.64 22.45 -1.00
CA VAL A 135 -8.51 21.37 -1.51
C VAL A 135 -7.81 20.61 -2.63
N ALA A 136 -7.00 21.29 -3.45
CA ALA A 136 -6.19 20.65 -4.48
C ALA A 136 -5.24 19.59 -3.89
N ASP A 137 -4.47 19.95 -2.86
CA ASP A 137 -3.52 19.03 -2.22
C ASP A 137 -4.23 17.80 -1.62
N MET A 138 -5.42 18.02 -1.02
CA MET A 138 -6.20 16.93 -0.43
C MET A 138 -6.77 15.98 -1.48
N LEU A 139 -7.22 16.50 -2.63
CA LEU A 139 -7.72 15.70 -3.75
C LEU A 139 -6.59 14.93 -4.43
N GLU A 140 -5.44 15.58 -4.65
CA GLU A 140 -4.23 14.92 -5.17
C GLU A 140 -3.82 13.77 -4.25
N TRP A 141 -3.78 14.01 -2.93
CA TRP A 141 -3.47 12.98 -1.94
C TRP A 141 -4.42 11.77 -2.02
N LEU A 142 -5.73 12.00 -2.20
CA LEU A 142 -6.69 10.91 -2.35
C LEU A 142 -6.42 10.07 -3.61
N GLN A 143 -6.13 10.71 -4.74
CA GLN A 143 -5.76 10.00 -5.97
C GLN A 143 -4.47 9.19 -5.79
N ASP A 144 -3.48 9.75 -5.11
CA ASP A 144 -2.22 9.05 -4.81
C ASP A 144 -2.45 7.82 -3.93
N ILE A 145 -3.31 7.95 -2.91
CA ILE A 145 -3.68 6.83 -2.04
C ILE A 145 -4.44 5.75 -2.79
N GLU A 146 -5.40 6.11 -3.65
CA GLU A 146 -6.10 5.15 -4.49
C GLU A 146 -5.12 4.41 -5.41
N ARG A 147 -4.26 5.18 -6.10
CA ARG A 147 -3.22 4.63 -6.98
C ARG A 147 -2.31 3.67 -6.23
N HIS A 148 -1.93 4.02 -5.00
CA HIS A 148 -1.15 3.15 -4.12
C HIS A 148 -1.85 1.81 -3.91
N TYR A 149 -3.06 1.77 -3.35
CA TYR A 149 -3.75 0.50 -3.06
C TYR A 149 -4.01 -0.33 -4.31
N ARG A 150 -4.37 0.32 -5.43
CA ARG A 150 -4.59 -0.37 -6.71
C ARG A 150 -3.32 -1.05 -7.21
N ASN A 151 -2.22 -0.31 -7.29
CA ASN A 151 -0.94 -0.83 -7.78
C ASN A 151 -0.40 -1.91 -6.84
N ALA A 152 -0.50 -1.67 -5.54
CA ALA A 152 -0.05 -2.56 -4.49
C ALA A 152 -0.76 -3.91 -4.53
N TYR A 153 -2.08 -3.88 -4.70
CA TYR A 153 -2.88 -5.08 -4.85
C TYR A 153 -2.52 -5.83 -6.14
N LEU A 154 -2.42 -5.13 -7.27
CA LEU A 154 -2.14 -5.76 -8.56
C LEU A 154 -0.77 -6.45 -8.56
N LYS A 155 0.29 -5.78 -8.10
CA LYS A 155 1.64 -6.37 -8.00
C LYS A 155 1.61 -7.66 -7.17
N ARG A 156 0.93 -7.65 -6.01
CA ARG A 156 0.80 -8.83 -5.12
C ARG A 156 -0.03 -9.94 -5.75
N LYS A 157 -1.13 -9.61 -6.41
CA LYS A 157 -1.95 -10.58 -7.15
C LYS A 157 -1.14 -11.26 -8.25
N TYR A 158 -0.37 -10.51 -9.03
CA TYR A 158 0.48 -11.07 -10.08
C TYR A 158 1.61 -11.93 -9.52
N LEU A 159 2.23 -11.51 -8.42
CA LEU A 159 3.26 -12.29 -7.75
C LEU A 159 2.75 -13.66 -7.28
N LEU A 160 1.53 -13.72 -6.74
CA LEU A 160 0.95 -14.99 -6.32
C LEU A 160 0.44 -15.83 -7.49
N ALA A 161 -0.05 -15.20 -8.56
CA ALA A 161 -0.48 -15.90 -9.76
C ALA A 161 0.67 -16.51 -10.58
N SER A 162 1.92 -16.06 -10.37
CA SER A 162 3.10 -16.60 -11.05
C SER A 162 3.70 -17.82 -10.37
N ILE A 163 3.14 -18.26 -9.24
CA ILE A 163 3.64 -19.42 -8.48
C ILE A 163 3.48 -20.69 -9.31
N GLN A 164 4.60 -21.40 -9.46
CA GLN A 164 4.65 -22.70 -10.12
C GLN A 164 5.51 -23.64 -9.28
N TRP A 165 4.95 -24.78 -8.85
CA TRP A 165 5.68 -25.80 -8.07
C TRP A 165 6.84 -26.47 -8.82
N GLY A 166 7.00 -26.19 -10.13
CA GLY A 166 8.18 -26.54 -10.91
C GLY A 166 9.37 -25.60 -10.71
N ASP A 167 9.16 -24.39 -10.20
CA ASP A 167 10.18 -23.37 -9.95
C ASP A 167 10.28 -23.10 -8.44
N LEU A 168 10.97 -24.00 -7.74
CA LEU A 168 11.15 -23.92 -6.30
C LEU A 168 11.99 -22.71 -5.86
N ALA A 169 12.91 -22.25 -6.72
CA ALA A 169 13.74 -21.09 -6.43
C ALA A 169 12.90 -19.80 -6.38
N ASN A 170 11.97 -19.64 -7.33
CA ASN A 170 11.03 -18.52 -7.31
C ASN A 170 10.13 -18.56 -6.05
N ILE A 171 9.63 -19.74 -5.66
CA ILE A 171 8.81 -19.88 -4.45
C ILE A 171 9.59 -19.48 -3.19
N GLN A 172 10.85 -19.89 -3.08
CA GLN A 172 11.72 -19.50 -1.96
C GLN A 172 12.01 -17.99 -1.94
N ALA A 173 12.03 -17.32 -3.09
CA ALA A 173 12.24 -15.88 -3.21
C ALA A 173 10.97 -15.04 -2.93
N LEU A 174 9.78 -15.65 -2.88
CA LEU A 174 8.50 -14.94 -2.71
C LEU A 174 8.45 -14.00 -1.51
N PRO A 175 8.92 -14.36 -0.29
CA PRO A 175 8.86 -13.45 0.85
C PRO A 175 9.61 -12.14 0.58
N LYS A 176 10.78 -12.25 -0.04
CA LYS A 176 11.60 -11.08 -0.41
C LYS A 176 10.91 -10.25 -1.50
N ALA A 177 10.41 -10.89 -2.55
CA ALA A 177 9.69 -10.20 -3.62
C ALA A 177 8.42 -9.49 -3.09
N TRP A 178 7.74 -10.08 -2.11
CA TRP A 178 6.56 -9.49 -1.47
C TRP A 178 6.90 -8.24 -0.66
N ASP A 179 7.98 -8.27 0.13
CA ASP A 179 8.41 -7.12 0.93
C ASP A 179 8.91 -5.96 0.03
N GLN A 180 9.58 -6.25 -1.09
CA GLN A 180 10.05 -5.23 -2.06
C GLN A 180 8.90 -4.41 -2.66
N ILE A 181 7.73 -5.02 -2.84
CA ILE A 181 6.55 -4.28 -3.31
C ILE A 181 6.21 -3.13 -2.34
N SER A 182 6.41 -3.32 -1.03
CA SER A 182 6.17 -2.28 -0.01
C SER A 182 7.21 -1.16 -0.02
N GLU A 183 8.44 -1.44 -0.43
CA GLU A 183 9.56 -0.47 -0.46
C GLU A 183 9.44 0.46 -1.68
N ASP A 184 9.12 -0.08 -2.85
CA ASP A 184 8.82 0.69 -4.06
C ASP A 184 7.64 1.66 -3.85
N GLU A 185 6.66 1.25 -3.04
CA GLU A 185 5.46 2.02 -2.75
C GLU A 185 5.74 3.22 -1.84
N HIS A 186 6.59 3.08 -0.83
CA HIS A 186 6.98 4.20 0.05
C HIS A 186 7.68 5.31 -0.75
N GLN A 187 8.50 4.96 -1.73
CA GLN A 187 9.17 5.94 -2.58
C GLN A 187 8.18 6.72 -3.45
N SER A 188 7.14 6.05 -3.96
CA SER A 188 6.10 6.71 -4.77
C SER A 188 5.21 7.66 -3.96
N LEU A 189 4.94 7.37 -2.68
CA LEU A 189 4.18 8.24 -1.79
C LEU A 189 5.02 9.42 -1.26
N VAL A 190 6.32 9.22 -1.00
CA VAL A 190 7.22 10.25 -0.48
C VAL A 190 7.55 11.32 -1.53
N GLN A 191 7.49 11.00 -2.82
CA GLN A 191 7.66 11.98 -3.90
C GLN A 191 6.51 13.01 -3.99
N GLY A 192 5.32 12.69 -3.44
CA GLY A 192 4.18 13.62 -3.32
C GLY A 192 3.95 14.18 -1.91
N ALA A 193 4.70 13.73 -0.89
CA ALA A 193 4.36 14.02 0.51
C ALA A 193 5.15 15.21 1.10
N GLY A 194 4.65 16.43 0.87
CA GLY A 194 4.84 17.55 1.81
C GLY A 194 4.16 17.32 3.18
N PHE A 195 3.44 16.21 3.36
CA PHE A 195 2.59 15.95 4.54
C PHE A 195 3.11 14.90 5.53
N HIS A 196 4.22 14.22 5.27
CA HIS A 196 4.78 13.30 6.28
C HIS A 196 5.32 14.04 7.53
N LEU A 197 5.54 15.36 7.42
CA LEU A 197 5.77 16.23 8.57
C LEU A 197 4.48 16.49 9.38
N PHE A 198 3.29 16.47 8.78
CA PHE A 198 2.06 16.93 9.43
C PHE A 198 1.48 15.93 10.44
N LEU A 199 1.60 14.62 10.21
CA LEU A 199 1.10 13.63 11.17
C LEU A 199 1.95 13.60 12.46
N HIS A 200 3.25 13.91 12.36
CA HIS A 200 4.13 14.07 13.52
C HIS A 200 3.97 15.44 14.19
N VAL A 201 3.68 16.50 13.43
CA VAL A 201 3.46 17.85 13.97
C VAL A 201 2.20 17.90 14.84
N CYS A 202 1.06 17.29 14.46
CA CYS A 202 -0.12 17.28 15.32
C CYS A 202 0.07 16.57 16.67
N CYS A 203 0.98 15.59 16.77
CA CYS A 203 1.25 14.89 18.02
C CYS A 203 2.29 15.60 18.91
N VAL A 204 3.15 16.45 18.34
CA VAL A 204 4.22 17.16 19.08
C VAL A 204 3.85 18.62 19.40
N CYS A 205 2.82 19.17 18.76
CA CYS A 205 2.34 20.55 18.98
C CYS A 205 1.73 20.83 20.36
N VAL A 206 1.54 19.82 21.22
CA VAL A 206 1.13 20.07 22.61
C VAL A 206 2.32 20.51 23.49
N CYS A 207 3.58 20.36 23.04
CA CYS A 207 4.72 20.44 23.96
C CYS A 207 5.80 21.50 23.65
N VAL A 208 5.88 22.10 22.45
CA VAL A 208 7.06 22.95 22.09
C VAL A 208 6.68 24.25 21.36
N CYS A 209 5.78 25.04 21.94
CA CYS A 209 5.20 26.23 21.32
C CYS A 209 6.07 27.52 21.31
N VAL A 210 7.41 27.50 21.45
CA VAL A 210 8.15 28.79 21.55
C VAL A 210 9.39 28.95 20.65
N CYS A 211 10.02 27.90 20.10
CA CYS A 211 11.35 28.09 19.48
C CYS A 211 11.44 27.95 17.94
N VAL A 212 10.42 27.52 17.21
CA VAL A 212 10.58 27.14 15.78
C VAL A 212 10.21 28.25 14.78
N CYS A 213 9.68 29.39 15.24
CA CYS A 213 9.15 30.44 14.35
C CYS A 213 10.19 31.16 13.47
N VAL A 214 11.50 30.99 13.71
CA VAL A 214 12.54 31.69 12.93
C VAL A 214 13.15 30.83 11.80
N CYS A 215 13.06 29.49 11.89
CA CYS A 215 13.72 28.61 10.92
C CYS A 215 12.89 28.31 9.66
N VAL A 216 11.55 28.30 9.76
CA VAL A 216 10.65 27.97 8.63
C VAL A 216 10.64 29.06 7.55
N SER A 217 10.86 30.32 7.93
CA SER A 217 10.89 31.46 7.01
C SER A 217 12.09 31.44 6.05
N LEU A 218 13.20 30.80 6.43
CA LEU A 218 14.40 30.68 5.61
C LEU A 218 14.35 29.50 4.64
N LEU A 219 13.69 28.40 5.01
CA LEU A 219 13.57 27.22 4.15
C LEU A 219 12.55 27.42 3.01
N TRP A 220 11.49 28.20 3.24
CA TRP A 220 10.47 28.48 2.22
C TRP A 220 10.93 29.45 1.14
N LYS A 221 11.92 30.31 1.44
CA LYS A 221 12.53 31.22 0.47
C LYS A 221 13.42 30.46 -0.53
N HIS A 222 14.17 29.46 -0.06
CA HIS A 222 15.01 28.61 -0.92
C HIS A 222 14.20 27.70 -1.86
N TYR A 223 13.01 27.26 -1.46
CA TYR A 223 12.15 26.42 -2.31
C TYR A 223 11.44 27.22 -3.41
N ARG A 224 11.13 28.50 -3.16
CA ARG A 224 10.55 29.42 -4.16
C ARG A 224 11.51 29.71 -5.31
N ASP A 225 12.80 29.84 -5.01
CA ASP A 225 13.83 30.13 -6.02
C ASP A 225 14.16 28.91 -6.89
N ALA A 226 14.00 27.69 -6.36
CA ALA A 226 14.21 26.45 -7.11
C ALA A 226 13.06 26.13 -8.10
N LEU A 227 11.83 26.55 -7.82
CA LEU A 227 10.69 26.36 -8.72
C LEU A 227 10.67 27.36 -9.89
N ALA A 228 11.23 28.56 -9.70
CA ALA A 228 11.33 29.56 -10.77
C ALA A 228 12.27 29.14 -11.91
N VAL A 229 13.30 28.32 -11.63
CA VAL A 229 14.27 27.86 -12.63
C VAL A 229 13.70 26.77 -13.55
N ARG A 230 12.68 26.02 -13.11
CA ARG A 230 12.06 24.95 -13.93
C ARG A 230 10.98 25.45 -14.90
N LEU A 231 10.51 26.69 -14.77
CA LEU A 231 9.55 27.32 -15.68
C LEU A 231 10.21 28.15 -16.81
N CYS A 232 11.54 28.27 -16.83
CA CYS A 232 12.26 28.95 -17.91
C CYS A 232 12.77 28.01 -19.03
N PHE A 233 12.45 26.71 -19.00
CA PHE A 233 12.90 25.73 -20.00
C PHE A 233 11.78 24.91 -20.65
N LEU A 234 10.57 25.47 -20.69
CA LEU A 234 9.46 25.00 -21.53
C LEU A 234 8.81 26.19 -22.23
#